data_AF-K6Z0N4-F1
#
_entry.id   AF-K6Z0N4-F1
#
_cell.length_a   1.000
_cell.length_b   1.000
_cell.length_c   1.000
_cell.angle_alpha   90.00
_cell.angle_beta   90.00
_cell.angle_gamma   90.00
#
_symmetry.space_group_name_H-M   'P 1'
#
loop_
_entity.id
_entity.type
_entity.pdbx_description
1 polymer ?
#
loop_
_entity_poly.entity_id
_entity_poly.type
_entity_poly.pdbx_seq_one_letter_code
_entity_poly.pdbx_strand_id
1 'polypeptide(L)'
;MNKTMLIGILLCTLSTVTSNKSNASLLVSGDSIDLSGTTAMLQPELAGSVIHDEILYDSVSPSGNEFFVVGIQVQNRVVRSNLDGSLIFAPRIISNLNNTTGNFLIDRAIINGFSDYTLDVEYRTDGAGDRGPNTASRSLDADQLTFDFLFPLVVSNLNPTPQEDSYFFSINSNGSAFTNTGTMSIFGRHLDFPDEVFELNYTGMAVPTESGVQVPEPAMASLLLSCLAFLVFRNQSKKS
;
A
#
# COMPACT_ATOMS: atom_id res chain seq x y z
N MET A 1 -46.65 60.01 -25.69
CA MET A 1 -45.20 59.98 -25.37
C MET A 1 -45.07 59.43 -23.96
N ASN A 2 -44.67 58.17 -23.80
CA ASN A 2 -43.90 57.64 -22.66
C ASN A 2 -43.63 56.14 -22.88
N LYS A 3 -42.35 55.84 -23.13
CA LYS A 3 -41.74 54.51 -23.14
C LYS A 3 -41.10 54.29 -21.78
N THR A 4 -41.32 53.13 -21.16
CA THR A 4 -40.47 52.56 -20.08
C THR A 4 -40.82 51.07 -20.03
N MET A 5 -40.28 50.23 -20.90
CA MET A 5 -38.97 49.56 -20.83
C MET A 5 -38.76 48.79 -19.51
N LEU A 6 -39.12 47.51 -19.54
CA LEU A 6 -38.89 46.51 -18.49
C LEU A 6 -37.48 45.93 -18.72
N ILE A 7 -36.55 46.16 -17.80
CA ILE A 7 -35.20 45.57 -17.83
C ILE A 7 -35.17 44.42 -16.84
N GLY A 8 -35.04 43.20 -17.35
CA GLY A 8 -34.84 41.99 -16.55
C GLY A 8 -33.41 41.94 -16.02
N ILE A 9 -33.26 41.77 -14.71
CA ILE A 9 -31.98 41.54 -14.05
C ILE A 9 -31.72 40.03 -14.09
N LEU A 10 -30.84 39.61 -15.00
CA LEU A 10 -30.29 38.25 -15.02
C LEU A 10 -29.14 38.21 -14.00
N LEU A 11 -29.38 37.60 -12.84
CA LEU A 11 -28.39 37.43 -11.80
C LEU A 11 -27.49 36.23 -12.17
N CYS A 12 -26.39 36.49 -12.87
CA CYS A 12 -25.33 35.49 -13.07
C CYS A 12 -24.58 35.28 -11.75
N THR A 13 -24.90 34.22 -11.03
CA THR A 13 -24.08 33.74 -9.91
C THR A 13 -22.76 33.22 -10.47
N LEU A 14 -21.68 33.98 -10.25
CA LEU A 14 -20.32 33.57 -10.57
C LEU A 14 -19.88 32.53 -9.53
N SER A 15 -20.16 31.26 -9.81
CA SER A 15 -19.65 30.14 -9.01
C SER A 15 -18.14 30.12 -9.15
N THR A 16 -17.42 30.56 -8.12
CA THR A 16 -15.97 30.41 -8.02
C THR A 16 -15.66 28.92 -7.96
N VAL A 17 -15.18 28.36 -9.07
CA VAL A 17 -14.58 27.02 -9.08
C VAL A 17 -13.26 27.14 -8.32
N THR A 18 -13.31 26.91 -7.01
CA THR A 18 -12.10 26.68 -6.24
C THR A 18 -11.49 25.39 -6.77
N SER A 19 -10.34 25.49 -7.42
CA SER A 19 -9.50 24.31 -7.66
C SER A 19 -9.21 23.71 -6.28
N ASN A 20 -9.85 22.59 -5.97
CA ASN A 20 -9.44 21.77 -4.85
C ASN A 20 -7.99 21.40 -5.17
N LYS A 21 -7.06 21.91 -4.37
CA LYS A 21 -5.70 21.37 -4.39
C LYS A 21 -5.85 19.89 -3.99
N SER A 22 -5.55 19.01 -4.93
CA SER A 22 -5.22 17.62 -4.60
C SER A 22 -4.09 17.67 -3.58
N ASN A 23 -4.26 17.02 -2.42
CA ASN A 23 -3.21 16.93 -1.40
C ASN A 23 -2.34 15.69 -1.57
N ALA A 24 -2.65 14.79 -2.49
CA ALA A 24 -1.67 13.80 -2.92
C ALA A 24 -0.78 14.45 -3.97
N SER A 25 0.51 14.17 -3.81
CA SER A 25 1.53 14.68 -4.70
C SER A 25 1.99 13.55 -5.62
N LEU A 26 2.02 13.87 -6.92
CA LEU A 26 2.63 13.03 -7.93
C LEU A 26 4.06 12.66 -7.50
N LEU A 27 4.34 11.37 -7.37
CA LEU A 27 5.65 10.85 -6.98
C LEU A 27 6.35 10.22 -8.19
N VAL A 28 7.19 11.03 -8.84
CA VAL A 28 7.98 10.60 -10.00
C VAL A 28 9.24 9.86 -9.56
N SER A 29 9.85 9.12 -10.50
CA SER A 29 11.10 8.38 -10.24
C SER A 29 12.23 9.29 -9.75
N GLY A 30 12.93 8.86 -8.70
CA GLY A 30 14.03 9.61 -8.07
C GLY A 30 13.61 10.77 -7.16
N ASP A 31 12.31 11.02 -7.02
CA ASP A 31 11.78 12.14 -6.24
C ASP A 31 11.49 11.76 -4.78
N SER A 32 11.33 12.78 -3.94
CA SER A 32 10.88 12.65 -2.56
C SER A 32 9.93 13.79 -2.19
N ILE A 33 8.86 13.44 -1.50
CA ILE A 33 7.79 14.35 -1.10
C ILE A 33 7.52 14.23 0.40
N ASP A 34 7.12 15.35 1.00
CA ASP A 34 6.57 15.36 2.36
C ASP A 34 5.09 14.96 2.32
N LEU A 35 4.69 14.11 3.27
CA LEU A 35 3.32 13.60 3.40
C LEU A 35 2.64 14.29 4.59
N SER A 36 1.44 14.80 4.37
CA SER A 36 0.71 15.61 5.36
C SER A 36 -0.61 14.99 5.82
N GLY A 37 -1.01 13.88 5.22
CA GLY A 37 -2.29 13.24 5.42
C GLY A 37 -3.38 13.88 4.57
N THR A 38 -4.29 13.04 4.09
CA THR A 38 -5.45 13.44 3.29
C THR A 38 -6.73 12.76 3.78
N THR A 39 -7.85 13.11 3.17
CA THR A 39 -9.15 12.46 3.38
C THR A 39 -9.83 12.23 2.05
N ALA A 40 -10.77 11.29 1.99
CA ALA A 40 -11.62 11.11 0.80
C ALA A 40 -12.48 12.35 0.48
N MET A 41 -12.66 13.27 1.44
CA MET A 41 -13.34 14.53 1.18
C MET A 41 -12.47 15.51 0.39
N LEU A 42 -11.17 15.56 0.70
CA LEU A 42 -10.19 16.41 0.00
C LEU A 42 -9.76 15.80 -1.34
N GLN A 43 -9.76 14.46 -1.41
CA GLN A 43 -9.36 13.67 -2.58
C GLN A 43 -10.40 12.58 -2.87
N PRO A 44 -11.51 12.94 -3.55
CA PRO A 44 -12.60 12.02 -3.81
C PRO A 44 -12.21 10.77 -4.61
N GLU A 45 -11.14 10.84 -5.41
CA GLU A 45 -10.55 9.71 -6.13
C GLU A 45 -10.09 8.59 -5.19
N LEU A 46 -9.78 8.89 -3.93
CA LEU A 46 -9.38 7.87 -2.93
C LEU A 46 -10.56 7.12 -2.31
N ALA A 47 -11.80 7.51 -2.63
CA ALA A 47 -13.00 6.81 -2.23
C ALA A 47 -13.34 5.71 -3.24
N GLY A 48 -13.58 4.49 -2.74
CA GLY A 48 -13.77 3.36 -3.63
C GLY A 48 -14.31 2.11 -2.95
N SER A 49 -14.44 1.05 -3.73
CA SER A 49 -14.75 -0.29 -3.24
C SER A 49 -13.48 -1.07 -2.99
N VAL A 50 -13.42 -1.79 -1.86
CA VAL A 50 -12.31 -2.70 -1.57
C VAL A 50 -12.46 -3.93 -2.46
N ILE A 51 -11.44 -4.24 -3.25
CA ILE A 51 -11.42 -5.37 -4.19
C ILE A 51 -10.39 -6.45 -3.82
N HIS A 52 -9.48 -6.13 -2.89
CA HIS A 52 -8.54 -7.07 -2.27
C HIS A 52 -8.27 -6.60 -0.85
N ASP A 53 -8.21 -7.53 0.10
CA ASP A 53 -7.93 -7.27 1.50
C ASP A 53 -7.39 -8.54 2.15
N GLU A 54 -6.09 -8.56 2.44
CA GLU A 54 -5.40 -9.69 3.05
C GLU A 54 -4.54 -9.21 4.22
N ILE A 55 -4.46 -10.00 5.28
CA ILE A 55 -3.55 -9.75 6.41
C ILE A 55 -2.33 -10.65 6.24
N LEU A 56 -1.17 -10.03 6.10
CA LEU A 56 0.13 -10.69 6.13
C LEU A 56 0.77 -10.50 7.52
N TYR A 57 1.60 -11.45 7.94
CA TYR A 57 2.24 -11.43 9.26
C TYR A 57 3.70 -11.82 9.15
N ASP A 58 4.55 -11.11 9.89
CA ASP A 58 5.93 -11.48 10.13
C ASP A 58 6.32 -11.08 11.55
N SER A 59 7.43 -11.63 12.05
CA SER A 59 7.96 -11.32 13.36
C SER A 59 9.47 -11.41 13.43
N VAL A 60 10.04 -10.60 14.32
CA VAL A 60 11.47 -10.61 14.64
C VAL A 60 11.70 -10.96 16.11
N SER A 61 12.85 -11.56 16.38
CA SER A 61 13.25 -11.98 17.74
C SER A 61 14.52 -11.24 18.16
N PRO A 62 14.41 -10.17 18.96
CA PRO A 62 15.60 -9.45 19.45
C PRO A 62 16.58 -10.38 20.15
N SER A 63 17.88 -10.18 19.92
CA SER A 63 18.97 -11.05 20.40
C SER A 63 18.89 -12.53 19.97
N GLY A 64 18.02 -12.87 19.01
CA GLY A 64 17.77 -14.24 18.57
C GLY A 64 16.97 -15.09 19.57
N ASN A 65 16.31 -14.47 20.56
CA ASN A 65 15.53 -15.19 21.56
C ASN A 65 14.10 -15.46 21.05
N GLU A 66 13.82 -16.70 20.65
CA GLU A 66 12.50 -17.09 20.10
C GLU A 66 11.32 -16.94 21.09
N PHE A 67 11.57 -16.75 22.39
CA PHE A 67 10.52 -16.46 23.36
C PHE A 67 10.11 -14.98 23.39
N PHE A 68 11.00 -14.09 22.95
CA PHE A 68 10.76 -12.65 22.92
C PHE A 68 10.67 -12.19 21.47
N VAL A 69 9.46 -11.88 21.03
CA VAL A 69 9.12 -11.59 19.64
C VAL A 69 8.40 -10.25 19.54
N VAL A 70 8.69 -9.57 18.45
CA VAL A 70 7.91 -8.43 17.95
C VAL A 70 7.23 -8.90 16.68
N GLY A 71 5.92 -9.02 16.71
CA GLY A 71 5.07 -9.41 15.58
C GLY A 71 4.35 -8.21 14.99
N ILE A 72 4.41 -8.06 13.67
CA ILE A 72 3.78 -6.98 12.92
C ILE A 72 2.94 -7.57 11.80
N GLN A 73 1.71 -7.06 11.68
CA GLN A 73 0.81 -7.39 10.58
C GLN A 73 0.86 -6.28 9.51
N VAL A 74 0.70 -6.68 8.26
CA VAL A 74 0.45 -5.77 7.14
C VAL A 74 -0.89 -6.12 6.53
N GLN A 75 -1.83 -5.19 6.59
CA GLN A 75 -3.06 -5.27 5.83
C GLN A 75 -2.81 -4.81 4.40
N ASN A 76 -2.69 -5.77 3.48
CA ASN A 76 -2.54 -5.57 2.06
C ASN A 76 -3.91 -5.35 1.42
N ARG A 77 -4.27 -4.10 1.14
CA ARG A 77 -5.58 -3.72 0.62
C ARG A 77 -5.46 -3.01 -0.72
N VAL A 78 -6.37 -3.35 -1.64
CA VAL A 78 -6.56 -2.62 -2.90
C VAL A 78 -7.98 -2.09 -2.96
N VAL A 79 -8.10 -0.81 -3.28
CA VAL A 79 -9.37 -0.11 -3.46
C VAL A 79 -9.47 0.32 -4.92
N ARG A 80 -10.63 0.11 -5.54
CA ARG A 80 -10.95 0.69 -6.85
C ARG A 80 -11.74 1.96 -6.67
N SER A 81 -11.19 3.08 -7.15
CA SER A 81 -11.79 4.41 -7.11
C SER A 81 -13.20 4.39 -7.74
N ASN A 82 -14.15 5.05 -7.08
CA ASN A 82 -15.49 5.26 -7.61
C ASN A 82 -15.56 6.44 -8.59
N LEU A 83 -14.55 7.32 -8.61
CA LEU A 83 -14.54 8.53 -9.42
C LEU A 83 -14.03 8.24 -10.85
N ASP A 84 -12.91 7.53 -10.95
CA ASP A 84 -12.17 7.33 -12.21
C ASP A 84 -11.78 5.86 -12.45
N GLY A 85 -12.06 4.95 -11.49
CA GLY A 85 -11.77 3.53 -11.62
C GLY A 85 -10.31 3.14 -11.42
N SER A 86 -9.43 4.10 -11.04
CA SER A 86 -8.03 3.82 -10.71
C SER A 86 -7.89 2.85 -9.54
N LEU A 87 -6.69 2.27 -9.41
CA LEU A 87 -6.37 1.37 -8.30
C LEU A 87 -5.56 2.10 -7.24
N ILE A 88 -6.07 2.10 -6.01
CA ILE A 88 -5.38 2.61 -4.83
C ILE A 88 -4.85 1.42 -4.04
N PHE A 89 -3.53 1.33 -3.94
CA PHE A 89 -2.84 0.38 -3.08
C PHE A 89 -2.72 1.01 -1.69
N ALA A 90 -3.35 0.36 -0.72
CA ALA A 90 -3.53 0.89 0.63
C ALA A 90 -3.00 -0.09 1.68
N PRO A 91 -1.68 -0.37 1.71
CA PRO A 91 -1.11 -1.13 2.80
C PRO A 91 -1.27 -0.37 4.13
N ARG A 92 -1.48 -1.12 5.21
CA ARG A 92 -1.49 -0.61 6.58
C ARG A 92 -0.67 -1.52 7.48
N ILE A 93 0.31 -0.95 8.15
CA ILE A 93 1.07 -1.57 9.24
C ILE A 93 0.19 -1.57 10.49
N ILE A 94 -0.01 -2.76 11.05
CA ILE A 94 -0.80 -3.03 12.24
C ILE A 94 0.09 -3.70 13.26
N SER A 95 0.19 -3.12 14.44
CA SER A 95 0.91 -3.72 15.53
C SER A 95 0.15 -4.93 16.08
N ASN A 96 0.82 -6.05 16.26
CA ASN A 96 0.18 -7.28 16.72
C ASN A 96 0.62 -7.65 18.15
N LEU A 97 1.91 -7.93 18.33
CA LEU A 97 2.45 -8.34 19.61
C LEU A 97 3.86 -7.78 19.79
N ASN A 98 4.18 -7.34 20.99
CA ASN A 98 5.54 -7.19 21.44
C ASN A 98 5.62 -7.66 22.90
N ASN A 99 6.17 -8.85 23.11
CA ASN A 99 6.31 -9.44 24.45
C ASN A 99 7.71 -9.27 25.04
N THR A 100 8.54 -8.41 24.45
CA THR A 100 9.86 -8.06 24.96
C THR A 100 9.75 -7.11 26.17
N THR A 101 10.89 -6.71 26.73
CA THR A 101 10.96 -5.74 27.84
C THR A 101 10.83 -4.28 27.39
N GLY A 102 11.02 -3.97 26.11
CA GLY A 102 11.15 -2.61 25.61
C GLY A 102 10.30 -2.35 24.38
N ASN A 103 10.06 -1.08 24.06
CA ASN A 103 9.30 -0.76 22.85
C ASN A 103 10.13 -1.05 21.60
N PHE A 104 9.41 -1.48 20.57
CA PHE A 104 9.94 -1.55 19.23
C PHE A 104 9.45 -0.34 18.44
N LEU A 105 10.34 0.25 17.65
CA LEU A 105 10.09 1.48 16.90
C LEU A 105 10.23 1.17 15.42
N ILE A 106 9.20 1.47 14.63
CA ILE A 106 9.24 1.31 13.17
C ILE A 106 9.63 2.64 12.56
N ASP A 107 10.77 2.66 11.88
CA ASP A 107 11.35 3.87 11.31
C ASP A 107 11.04 3.99 9.80
N ARG A 108 10.84 2.87 9.10
CA ARG A 108 10.70 2.88 7.63
C ARG A 108 9.92 1.68 7.10
N ALA A 109 9.20 1.89 6.01
CA ALA A 109 8.67 0.83 5.15
C ALA A 109 9.14 1.01 3.70
N ILE A 110 9.50 -0.09 3.05
CA ILE A 110 9.89 -0.14 1.64
C ILE A 110 8.94 -1.08 0.91
N ILE A 111 8.44 -0.69 -0.27
CA ILE A 111 7.56 -1.53 -1.09
C ILE A 111 8.13 -1.60 -2.51
N ASN A 112 8.24 -2.79 -3.08
CA ASN A 112 8.78 -3.03 -4.43
C ASN A 112 7.70 -3.62 -5.36
N GLY A 113 7.89 -3.43 -6.67
CA GLY A 113 6.99 -3.93 -7.72
C GLY A 113 6.10 -2.86 -8.35
N PHE A 114 6.36 -1.57 -8.08
CA PHE A 114 5.57 -0.46 -8.63
C PHE A 114 6.02 0.02 -10.00
N SER A 115 7.08 -0.55 -10.59
CA SER A 115 7.56 -0.27 -11.96
C SER A 115 7.56 1.23 -12.30
N ASP A 116 7.30 1.58 -13.55
CA ASP A 116 7.20 2.93 -14.12
C ASP A 116 5.78 3.53 -14.07
N TYR A 117 4.85 2.96 -13.28
CA TYR A 117 3.49 3.49 -13.18
C TYR A 117 3.48 4.93 -12.66
N THR A 118 2.50 5.73 -13.10
CA THR A 118 2.25 7.05 -12.52
C THR A 118 1.60 6.87 -11.17
N LEU A 119 2.20 7.46 -10.13
CA LEU A 119 1.76 7.29 -8.75
C LEU A 119 1.47 8.63 -8.11
N ASP A 120 0.31 8.72 -7.48
CA ASP A 120 -0.06 9.80 -6.59
C ASP A 120 -0.15 9.25 -5.16
N VAL A 121 0.67 9.78 -4.26
CA VAL A 121 0.98 9.13 -2.97
C VAL A 121 0.62 10.04 -1.80
N GLU A 122 -0.10 9.47 -0.84
CA GLU A 122 -0.41 10.11 0.45
C GLU A 122 -0.78 9.04 1.52
N TYR A 123 -1.27 9.42 2.70
CA TYR A 123 -1.97 8.53 3.63
C TYR A 123 -3.32 9.09 4.09
N ARG A 124 -4.26 8.22 4.45
CA ARG A 124 -5.63 8.63 4.80
C ARG A 124 -5.86 8.76 6.30
N THR A 125 -6.17 9.96 6.76
CA THR A 125 -6.48 10.24 8.19
C THR A 125 -7.94 10.00 8.56
N ASP A 126 -8.81 9.78 7.57
CA ASP A 126 -10.22 9.43 7.76
C ASP A 126 -10.46 7.89 7.78
N GLY A 127 -9.37 7.11 7.81
CA GLY A 127 -9.37 5.67 7.99
C GLY A 127 -8.90 5.24 9.39
N ALA A 128 -8.74 3.93 9.59
CA ALA A 128 -8.13 3.39 10.82
C ALA A 128 -6.61 3.66 10.85
N GLY A 129 -6.07 3.85 12.05
CA GLY A 129 -4.66 4.17 12.28
C GLY A 129 -4.51 5.35 13.24
N ASP A 130 -3.27 5.58 13.67
CA ASP A 130 -2.91 6.63 14.62
C ASP A 130 -1.94 7.65 14.00
N ARG A 131 -1.00 7.17 13.19
CA ARG A 131 0.10 7.98 12.64
C ARG A 131 0.45 7.58 11.21
N GLY A 132 0.75 8.56 10.36
CA GLY A 132 1.20 8.35 8.99
C GLY A 132 2.72 8.49 8.85
N PRO A 133 3.31 8.01 7.75
CA PRO A 133 4.68 8.35 7.39
C PRO A 133 4.83 9.86 7.17
N ASN A 134 6.05 10.36 7.34
CA ASN A 134 6.37 11.77 7.16
C ASN A 134 6.79 12.10 5.73
N THR A 135 7.48 11.18 5.07
CA THR A 135 7.96 11.36 3.70
C THR A 135 7.75 10.11 2.89
N ALA A 136 7.57 10.27 1.59
CA ALA A 136 7.71 9.21 0.61
C ALA A 136 8.85 9.55 -0.36
N SER A 137 9.51 8.53 -0.88
CA SER A 137 10.45 8.65 -1.98
C SER A 137 10.33 7.47 -2.93
N ARG A 138 10.78 7.68 -4.16
CA ARG A 138 10.75 6.65 -5.20
C ARG A 138 12.14 6.46 -5.79
N SER A 139 12.55 5.22 -5.97
CA SER A 139 13.85 4.89 -6.55
C SER A 139 13.97 5.40 -7.99
N LEU A 140 15.22 5.54 -8.47
CA LEU A 140 15.53 6.03 -9.82
C LEU A 140 15.09 5.06 -10.94
N ASP A 141 14.97 3.77 -10.64
CA ASP A 141 14.40 2.75 -11.52
C ASP A 141 12.87 2.66 -11.42
N ALA A 142 12.26 3.56 -10.65
CA ALA A 142 10.83 3.70 -10.39
C ALA A 142 10.15 2.54 -9.61
N ASP A 143 10.82 1.41 -9.43
CA ASP A 143 10.19 0.19 -8.89
C ASP A 143 9.88 0.23 -7.39
N GLN A 144 10.72 0.94 -6.62
CA GLN A 144 10.68 0.95 -5.17
C GLN A 144 10.09 2.24 -4.64
N LEU A 145 9.19 2.11 -3.67
CA LEU A 145 8.68 3.18 -2.82
C LEU A 145 9.27 3.03 -1.42
N THR A 146 9.74 4.13 -0.85
CA THR A 146 10.18 4.20 0.56
C THR A 146 9.32 5.19 1.31
N PHE A 147 8.83 4.80 2.47
CA PHE A 147 8.05 5.61 3.40
C PHE A 147 8.83 5.72 4.72
N ASP A 148 9.21 6.93 5.11
CA ASP A 148 9.95 7.16 6.35
C ASP A 148 9.05 7.73 7.45
N PHE A 149 9.19 7.17 8.64
CA PHE A 149 8.59 7.67 9.88
C PHE A 149 9.66 8.43 10.66
N LEU A 150 9.86 9.72 10.34
CA LEU A 150 10.76 10.60 11.10
C LEU A 150 10.37 10.67 12.58
N PHE A 151 9.08 10.45 12.87
CA PHE A 151 8.59 10.08 14.19
C PHE A 151 8.13 8.62 14.15
N PRO A 152 8.92 7.67 14.68
CA PRO A 152 8.67 6.24 14.54
C PRO A 152 7.30 5.82 15.10
N LEU A 153 6.68 4.81 14.48
CA LEU A 153 5.51 4.15 15.08
C LEU A 153 5.96 3.33 16.29
N VAL A 154 5.24 3.48 17.39
CA VAL A 154 5.55 2.76 18.63
C VAL A 154 4.76 1.46 18.72
N VAL A 155 5.49 0.34 18.77
CA VAL A 155 4.96 -0.98 19.10
C VAL A 155 5.28 -1.24 20.57
N SER A 156 4.29 -0.98 21.41
CA SER A 156 4.43 -1.06 22.86
C SER A 156 4.70 -2.49 23.31
N ASN A 157 5.54 -2.63 24.33
CA ASN A 157 5.76 -3.91 25.01
C ASN A 157 4.50 -4.36 25.77
N LEU A 158 4.66 -5.25 26.77
CA LEU A 158 3.58 -5.72 27.64
C LEU A 158 2.78 -4.61 28.37
N ASN A 159 3.24 -3.36 28.32
CA ASN A 159 2.47 -2.18 28.70
C ASN A 159 1.92 -1.49 27.43
N PRO A 160 0.62 -1.60 27.12
CA PRO A 160 0.05 -1.31 25.80
C PRO A 160 -0.04 0.19 25.43
N THR A 161 0.62 1.08 26.16
CA THR A 161 0.55 2.52 25.89
C THR A 161 1.94 3.17 25.87
N PRO A 162 2.35 3.82 24.77
CA PRO A 162 1.58 4.04 23.53
C PRO A 162 1.70 2.88 22.52
N GLN A 163 0.58 2.36 22.04
CA GLN A 163 0.51 1.41 20.94
C GLN A 163 -0.04 2.13 19.71
N GLU A 164 0.72 2.16 18.61
CA GLU A 164 0.34 2.88 17.40
C GLU A 164 0.26 1.95 16.19
N ASP A 165 -0.77 2.17 15.36
CA ASP A 165 -0.87 1.62 14.02
C ASP A 165 -0.65 2.72 12.98
N SER A 166 -0.19 2.33 11.79
CA SER A 166 -0.17 3.28 10.68
C SER A 166 -1.59 3.64 10.22
N TYR A 167 -1.76 4.83 9.68
CA TYR A 167 -2.86 5.10 8.74
C TYR A 167 -2.67 4.26 7.48
N PHE A 168 -3.77 3.99 6.76
CA PHE A 168 -3.68 3.43 5.42
C PHE A 168 -2.85 4.33 4.52
N PHE A 169 -1.82 3.75 3.90
CA PHE A 169 -1.13 4.43 2.82
C PHE A 169 -2.12 4.56 1.66
N SER A 170 -1.86 5.49 0.77
CA SER A 170 -2.72 5.78 -0.37
C SER A 170 -1.85 5.97 -1.59
N ILE A 171 -1.57 4.88 -2.29
CA ILE A 171 -0.78 4.87 -3.51
C ILE A 171 -1.73 4.70 -4.68
N ASN A 172 -2.22 5.81 -5.23
CA ASN A 172 -3.09 5.82 -6.39
C ASN A 172 -2.26 5.61 -7.66
N SER A 173 -2.57 4.57 -8.43
CA SER A 173 -1.84 4.17 -9.62
C SER A 173 -2.72 4.24 -10.86
N ASN A 174 -2.11 4.57 -12.00
CA ASN A 174 -2.73 4.46 -13.31
C ASN A 174 -2.79 3.02 -13.87
N GLY A 175 -2.33 2.00 -13.11
CA GLY A 175 -2.44 0.59 -13.51
C GLY A 175 -3.88 0.11 -13.61
N SER A 176 -4.17 -0.73 -14.61
CA SER A 176 -5.54 -1.21 -14.90
C SER A 176 -5.95 -2.47 -14.11
N ALA A 177 -4.96 -3.22 -13.62
CA ALA A 177 -5.12 -4.43 -12.81
C ALA A 177 -4.07 -4.47 -11.69
N PHE A 178 -4.13 -5.48 -10.82
CA PHE A 178 -3.10 -5.74 -9.82
C PHE A 178 -2.70 -7.21 -9.80
N THR A 179 -1.52 -7.49 -9.26
CA THR A 179 -1.03 -8.83 -8.97
C THR A 179 -0.37 -8.85 -7.59
N ASN A 180 -0.34 -10.01 -6.93
CA ASN A 180 0.25 -10.20 -5.60
C ASN A 180 1.70 -10.69 -5.72
N THR A 181 2.55 -9.96 -6.46
CA THR A 181 3.96 -10.30 -6.64
C THR A 181 4.92 -9.31 -5.98
N GLY A 182 4.40 -8.21 -5.44
CA GLY A 182 5.20 -7.22 -4.76
C GLY A 182 5.73 -7.72 -3.43
N THR A 183 6.67 -6.95 -2.88
CA THR A 183 7.22 -7.18 -1.54
C THR A 183 7.15 -5.91 -0.71
N MET A 184 7.09 -6.06 0.61
CA MET A 184 7.22 -4.97 1.55
C MET A 184 8.23 -5.37 2.63
N SER A 185 9.15 -4.47 2.96
CA SER A 185 10.09 -4.63 4.07
C SER A 185 9.86 -3.51 5.07
N ILE A 186 9.72 -3.86 6.35
CA ILE A 186 9.57 -2.90 7.44
C ILE A 186 10.85 -2.91 8.27
N PHE A 187 11.46 -1.75 8.43
CA PHE A 187 12.67 -1.56 9.22
C PHE A 187 12.32 -0.90 10.55
N GLY A 188 12.88 -1.45 11.60
CA GLY A 188 12.73 -0.91 12.94
C GLY A 188 13.89 -1.25 13.85
N ARG A 189 13.78 -0.76 15.06
CA ARG A 189 14.80 -0.87 16.10
C ARG A 189 14.14 -1.11 17.45
N HIS A 190 14.85 -1.84 18.30
CA HIS A 190 14.39 -2.12 19.64
C HIS A 190 15.14 -1.25 20.66
N LEU A 191 14.43 -0.62 21.60
CA LEU A 191 15.06 0.30 22.55
C LEU A 191 16.12 -0.36 23.45
N ASP A 192 15.90 -1.63 23.82
CA ASP A 192 16.85 -2.40 24.63
C ASP A 192 17.99 -3.06 23.82
N PHE A 193 17.89 -3.07 22.49
CA PHE A 193 18.91 -3.65 21.58
C PHE A 193 19.30 -2.61 20.52
N PRO A 194 19.93 -1.49 20.90
CA PRO A 194 20.15 -0.34 20.02
C PRO A 194 21.12 -0.61 18.87
N ASP A 195 21.94 -1.67 18.96
CA ASP A 195 22.90 -2.06 17.94
C ASP A 195 22.31 -3.02 16.89
N GLU A 196 21.06 -3.48 17.09
CA GLU A 196 20.35 -4.37 16.18
C GLU A 196 19.35 -3.57 15.32
N VAL A 197 19.45 -3.74 14.00
CA VAL A 197 18.41 -3.30 13.05
C VAL A 197 17.58 -4.50 12.69
N PHE A 198 16.27 -4.35 12.80
CA PHE A 198 15.31 -5.40 12.50
C PHE A 198 14.63 -5.13 11.18
N GLU A 199 14.45 -6.19 10.42
CA GLU A 199 13.75 -6.17 9.14
C GLU A 199 12.68 -7.25 9.14
N LEU A 200 11.44 -6.84 8.91
CA LEU A 200 10.31 -7.73 8.67
C LEU A 200 10.02 -7.76 7.17
N ASN A 201 9.83 -8.94 6.59
CA ASN A 201 9.71 -9.14 5.15
C ASN A 201 8.39 -9.80 4.77
N TYR A 202 7.63 -9.10 3.93
CA TYR A 202 6.32 -9.51 3.45
C TYR A 202 6.40 -9.75 1.94
N THR A 203 5.92 -10.91 1.51
CA THR A 203 5.74 -11.25 0.08
C THR A 203 4.26 -11.31 -0.24
N GLY A 204 3.90 -11.20 -1.52
CA GLY A 204 2.49 -11.24 -1.92
C GLY A 204 1.80 -9.88 -1.86
N MET A 205 2.56 -8.78 -1.75
CA MET A 205 1.99 -7.44 -1.77
C MET A 205 1.32 -7.16 -3.11
N ALA A 206 0.15 -6.53 -3.06
CA ALA A 206 -0.54 -6.12 -4.27
C ALA A 206 0.21 -4.96 -4.90
N VAL A 207 0.49 -5.08 -6.21
CA VAL A 207 1.17 -4.06 -7.01
C VAL A 207 0.49 -3.93 -8.38
N PRO A 208 0.60 -2.75 -9.04
CA PRO A 208 -0.05 -2.51 -10.32
C PRO A 208 0.49 -3.41 -11.43
N THR A 209 -0.41 -3.85 -12.30
CA THR A 209 -0.09 -4.56 -13.55
C THR A 209 -1.05 -4.11 -14.65
N GLU A 210 -0.68 -4.39 -15.89
CA GLU A 210 -1.61 -4.24 -17.01
C GLU A 210 -2.55 -5.43 -17.16
N SER A 211 -3.78 -5.15 -17.54
CA SER A 211 -4.79 -6.16 -17.87
C SER A 211 -4.28 -7.05 -19.01
N GLY A 212 -4.12 -8.35 -18.75
CA GLY A 212 -3.69 -9.33 -19.76
C GLY A 212 -2.24 -9.82 -19.62
N VAL A 213 -1.46 -9.28 -18.69
CA VAL A 213 -0.19 -9.92 -18.27
C VAL A 213 -0.54 -11.12 -17.40
N GLN A 214 -0.77 -12.26 -18.03
CA GLN A 214 -0.79 -13.55 -17.34
C GLN A 214 0.63 -13.79 -16.81
N VAL A 215 0.80 -13.87 -15.49
CA VAL A 215 2.02 -14.42 -14.88
C VAL A 215 2.26 -15.79 -15.55
N PRO A 216 3.43 -16.05 -16.13
CA PRO A 216 3.72 -17.38 -16.65
C PRO A 216 3.54 -18.36 -15.50
N GLU A 217 2.57 -19.27 -15.60
CA GLU A 217 2.52 -20.41 -14.70
C GLU A 217 3.93 -21.01 -14.65
N PRO A 218 4.45 -21.35 -13.46
CA PRO A 218 5.76 -21.98 -13.37
C PRO A 218 5.75 -23.18 -14.32
N ALA A 219 6.79 -23.30 -15.15
CA ALA A 219 6.89 -24.29 -16.23
C ALA A 219 6.57 -25.75 -15.78
N MET A 220 6.59 -26.01 -14.48
CA MET A 220 6.12 -27.21 -13.82
C MET A 220 4.66 -27.57 -14.10
N ALA A 221 3.74 -26.61 -14.23
CA ALA A 221 2.32 -26.90 -14.54
C ALA A 221 2.18 -27.45 -15.98
N SER A 222 2.90 -26.86 -16.93
CA SER A 222 2.98 -27.34 -18.32
C SER A 222 3.69 -28.70 -18.40
N LEU A 223 4.73 -28.92 -17.59
CA LEU A 223 5.43 -30.20 -17.50
C LEU A 223 4.54 -31.30 -16.89
N LEU A 224 3.72 -30.98 -15.89
CA LEU A 224 2.80 -31.91 -15.25
C LEU A 224 1.71 -32.38 -16.22
N LEU A 225 1.13 -31.45 -17.01
CA LEU A 225 0.15 -31.80 -18.04
C LEU A 225 0.73 -32.69 -19.14
N SER A 226 1.97 -32.41 -19.58
CA SER A 226 2.63 -33.25 -20.59
C SER A 226 2.96 -34.64 -20.05
N CYS A 227 3.41 -34.75 -18.79
CA CYS A 227 3.65 -36.04 -18.13
C CYS A 227 2.37 -36.88 -17.99
N LEU A 228 1.23 -36.27 -17.65
CA LEU A 228 -0.05 -36.98 -17.58
C LEU A 228 -0.50 -37.47 -18.96
N ALA A 229 -0.33 -36.67 -20.02
CA ALA A 229 -0.67 -37.08 -21.39
C ALA A 229 0.13 -38.32 -21.82
N PHE A 230 1.44 -38.36 -21.56
CA PHE A 230 2.27 -39.53 -21.87
C PHE A 230 1.86 -40.80 -21.14
N LEU A 231 1.39 -40.71 -19.89
CA LEU A 231 0.91 -41.87 -19.13
C LEU A 231 -0.41 -42.44 -19.69
N VAL A 232 -1.32 -41.57 -20.15
CA VAL A 232 -2.60 -41.99 -20.75
C VAL A 232 -2.37 -42.67 -22.11
N PHE A 233 -1.49 -42.13 -22.96
CA PHE A 233 -1.17 -42.76 -24.25
C PHE A 233 -0.47 -44.12 -24.09
N ARG A 234 0.39 -44.26 -23.08
CA ARG A 234 1.10 -45.52 -22.82
C ARG A 234 0.19 -46.64 -22.31
N ASN A 235 -0.92 -46.31 -21.64
CA ASN A 235 -1.92 -47.30 -21.21
C ASN A 235 -2.91 -47.70 -22.31
N GLN A 236 -3.16 -46.83 -23.30
CA GLN A 236 -4.00 -47.16 -24.47
C GLN A 236 -3.27 -48.13 -25.43
N SER A 237 -1.94 -48.01 -25.57
CA SER A 237 -1.12 -48.87 -26.42
C SER A 237 -1.01 -50.33 -25.95
N LYS A 238 -1.38 -50.66 -24.69
CA LYS A 238 -1.29 -52.03 -24.15
C LYS A 238 -2.61 -52.81 -24.22
N LYS A 239 -3.66 -52.25 -24.82
CA LYS A 239 -4.99 -52.87 -24.94
C LYS A 239 -5.38 -53.27 -26.38
N SER A 240 -4.42 -53.36 -27.30
CA SER A 240 -4.63 -53.93 -28.65
C SER A 240 -3.85 -55.23 -28.82
#